data_AF-A0A5C4SVQ0-F1
#
_entry.id   AF-A0A5C4SVQ0-F1
#
_cell.length_a   1.000
_cell.length_b   1.000
_cell.length_c   1.000
_cell.angle_alpha   90.00
_cell.angle_beta   90.00
_cell.angle_gamma   90.00
#
_symmetry.space_group_name_H-M   'P 1'
#
loop_
_entity.id
_entity.type
_entity.pdbx_description
1 polymer ?
#
loop_
_entity_poly.entity_id
_entity_poly.type
_entity_poly.pdbx_seq_one_letter_code
_entity_poly.pdbx_strand_id
1 'polypeptide(L)'
;MNRKTVKSELPSNYEELKKAANRTSNWRERLEAVEELGKWKNEQTIDILTHRMKNDAVYRIQEAAFRKLKAFGEEVQMPPRKKGELIKGTTKVLVRIKKSLPEEHTYEQFKDKLKKTRVDVFDTYEGDKGADFEQWLESAWASLSRK
;
A
#
# COMPACT_ATOMS: atom_id res chain seq x y z
N MET A 1 -23.15 -18.62 11.15
CA MET A 1 -21.71 -18.40 10.85
C MET A 1 -21.41 -19.04 9.51
N ASN A 2 -21.12 -18.25 8.48
CA ASN A 2 -20.80 -18.80 7.15
C ASN A 2 -19.36 -19.32 7.17
N ARG A 3 -19.15 -20.64 7.14
CA ARG A 3 -17.82 -21.22 6.95
C ARG A 3 -17.38 -20.88 5.53
N LYS A 4 -16.55 -19.84 5.37
CA LYS A 4 -15.82 -19.64 4.13
C LYS A 4 -15.00 -20.92 3.88
N THR A 5 -15.27 -21.60 2.78
CA THR A 5 -14.54 -22.79 2.35
C THR A 5 -13.12 -22.38 2.00
N VAL A 6 -12.19 -22.69 2.91
CA VAL A 6 -10.76 -22.50 2.71
C VAL A 6 -10.24 -23.69 1.90
N LYS A 7 -9.64 -23.41 0.75
CA LYS A 7 -9.07 -24.45 -0.14
C LYS A 7 -7.60 -24.70 0.22
N SER A 8 -7.13 -25.94 0.18
CA SER A 8 -5.73 -26.29 0.47
C SER A 8 -4.80 -26.22 -0.74
N GLU A 9 -5.37 -26.22 -1.95
CA GLU A 9 -4.67 -26.11 -3.21
C GLU A 9 -4.25 -24.66 -3.51
N LEU A 10 -3.41 -24.48 -4.52
CA LEU A 10 -3.11 -23.16 -5.06
C LEU A 10 -4.23 -22.69 -6.00
N PRO A 11 -4.51 -21.38 -6.06
CA PRO A 11 -5.33 -20.82 -7.12
C PRO A 11 -4.68 -21.05 -8.48
N SER A 12 -5.48 -21.31 -9.51
CA SER A 12 -4.99 -21.51 -10.89
C SER A 12 -4.21 -20.30 -11.42
N ASN A 13 -4.53 -19.09 -10.95
CA ASN A 13 -3.84 -17.84 -11.29
C ASN A 13 -2.83 -17.39 -10.22
N TYR A 14 -2.26 -18.31 -9.43
CA TYR A 14 -1.33 -18.01 -8.35
C TYR A 14 -0.19 -17.06 -8.76
N GLU A 15 0.44 -17.28 -9.92
CA GLU A 15 1.56 -16.44 -10.38
C GLU A 15 1.13 -15.00 -10.67
N GLU A 16 -0.10 -14.79 -11.13
CA GLU A 16 -0.66 -13.45 -11.34
C GLU A 16 -0.94 -12.76 -10.00
N LEU A 17 -1.53 -13.50 -9.05
CA LEU A 17 -1.81 -12.99 -7.70
C LEU A 17 -0.51 -12.65 -6.96
N LYS A 18 0.52 -13.48 -7.10
CA LYS A 18 1.86 -13.22 -6.53
C LYS A 18 2.48 -11.95 -7.11
N LYS A 19 2.40 -11.75 -8.43
CA LYS A 19 2.86 -10.51 -9.07
C LYS A 19 2.05 -9.30 -8.60
N ALA A 20 0.73 -9.43 -8.54
CA ALA A 20 -0.17 -8.37 -8.08
C ALA A 20 0.12 -7.98 -6.63
N ALA A 21 0.26 -8.94 -5.72
CA ALA A 21 0.59 -8.70 -4.31
C ALA A 21 1.94 -8.00 -4.09
N ASN A 22 2.90 -8.12 -5.02
CA ASN A 22 4.21 -7.48 -4.93
C ASN A 22 4.32 -6.17 -5.73
N ARG A 23 3.25 -5.72 -6.39
CA ARG A 23 3.25 -4.51 -7.23
C ARG A 23 3.30 -3.24 -6.40
N THR A 24 4.38 -2.47 -6.48
CA THR A 24 4.58 -1.26 -5.65
C THR A 24 3.77 -0.04 -6.10
N SER A 25 3.28 -0.02 -7.34
CA SER A 25 2.60 1.13 -7.94
C SER A 25 1.07 1.07 -7.92
N ASN A 26 0.47 0.01 -7.36
CA ASN A 26 -0.98 -0.10 -7.23
C ASN A 26 -1.38 -0.86 -5.97
N TRP A 27 -1.74 -0.13 -4.93
CA TRP A 27 -2.16 -0.71 -3.66
C TRP A 27 -3.49 -1.46 -3.78
N ARG A 28 -4.38 -1.06 -4.70
CA ARG A 28 -5.71 -1.67 -4.87
C ARG A 28 -5.58 -3.10 -5.35
N GLU A 29 -4.77 -3.31 -6.39
CA GLU A 29 -4.48 -4.66 -6.88
C GLU A 29 -3.70 -5.49 -5.86
N ARG A 30 -2.79 -4.87 -5.07
CA ARG A 30 -2.16 -5.58 -3.94
C ARG A 30 -3.20 -6.03 -2.92
N LEU A 31 -4.17 -5.18 -2.57
CA LEU A 31 -5.22 -5.49 -1.62
C LEU A 31 -6.14 -6.60 -2.16
N GLU A 32 -6.57 -6.50 -3.41
CA GLU A 32 -7.38 -7.52 -4.09
C GLU A 32 -6.65 -8.87 -4.12
N ALA A 33 -5.35 -8.88 -4.43
CA ALA A 33 -4.55 -10.08 -4.40
C ALA A 33 -4.45 -10.69 -2.99
N VAL A 34 -4.29 -9.87 -1.95
CA VAL A 34 -4.32 -10.33 -0.54
C VAL A 34 -5.68 -10.93 -0.18
N GLU A 35 -6.77 -10.30 -0.63
CA GLU A 35 -8.13 -10.78 -0.40
C GLU A 35 -8.39 -12.13 -1.10
N GLU A 36 -7.89 -12.29 -2.32
CA GLU A 36 -8.02 -13.52 -3.11
C GLU A 36 -7.14 -14.65 -2.54
N LEU A 37 -5.85 -14.40 -2.32
CA LEU A 37 -4.92 -15.37 -1.72
C LEU A 37 -5.42 -15.86 -0.35
N GLY A 38 -6.09 -14.99 0.41
CA GLY A 38 -6.74 -15.31 1.69
C GLY A 38 -7.91 -16.30 1.62
N LYS A 39 -8.26 -16.83 0.44
CA LYS A 39 -9.25 -17.91 0.26
C LYS A 39 -8.60 -19.30 0.17
N TRP A 40 -7.28 -19.34 -0.01
CA TRP A 40 -6.51 -20.55 -0.29
C TRP A 40 -5.47 -20.71 0.82
N LYS A 41 -5.69 -21.63 1.77
CA LYS A 41 -4.72 -21.93 2.83
C LYS A 41 -3.70 -22.93 2.29
N ASN A 42 -2.61 -22.40 1.77
CA ASN A 42 -1.47 -23.13 1.28
C ASN A 42 -0.20 -22.46 1.82
N GLU A 43 0.90 -23.19 1.97
CA GLU A 43 2.17 -22.62 2.46
C GLU A 43 2.61 -21.40 1.65
N GLN A 44 2.50 -21.46 0.32
CA GLN A 44 2.91 -20.36 -0.54
C GLN A 44 2.03 -19.12 -0.42
N THR A 45 0.74 -19.28 -0.10
CA THR A 45 -0.16 -18.14 0.11
C THR A 45 0.04 -17.56 1.52
N ILE A 46 0.27 -18.42 2.53
CA ILE A 46 0.65 -18.02 3.89
C ILE A 46 1.92 -17.19 3.87
N ASP A 47 2.93 -17.59 3.09
CA ASP A 47 4.20 -16.86 2.94
C ASP A 47 3.99 -15.46 2.37
N ILE A 48 3.22 -15.33 1.29
CA ILE A 48 2.92 -14.02 0.68
C ILE A 48 2.15 -13.14 1.68
N LEU A 49 1.11 -13.67 2.31
CA LEU A 49 0.30 -12.94 3.28
C LEU A 49 1.14 -12.50 4.48
N THR A 50 2.01 -13.37 4.99
CA THR A 50 2.92 -13.06 6.11
C THR A 50 3.89 -11.95 5.72
N HIS A 51 4.44 -12.02 4.51
CA HIS A 51 5.32 -10.98 3.99
C HIS A 51 4.59 -9.63 3.84
N ARG A 52 3.36 -9.62 3.32
CA ARG A 52 2.53 -8.41 3.21
C ARG A 52 2.13 -7.84 4.57
N MET A 53 1.73 -8.69 5.50
CA MET A 53 1.43 -8.30 6.89
C MET A 53 2.60 -7.55 7.52
N LYS A 54 3.83 -8.06 7.35
CA LYS A 54 5.03 -7.50 7.99
C LYS A 54 5.56 -6.25 7.28
N ASN A 55 5.50 -6.21 5.94
CA ASN A 55 6.34 -5.30 5.16
C ASN A 55 5.58 -4.35 4.21
N ASP A 56 4.27 -4.49 4.02
CA ASP A 56 3.57 -3.57 3.11
C ASP A 56 3.62 -2.14 3.66
N ALA A 57 3.84 -1.15 2.81
CA ALA A 57 3.89 0.25 3.23
C ALA A 57 2.50 0.82 3.55
N VAL A 58 1.44 0.17 3.05
CA VAL A 58 0.05 0.56 3.26
C VAL A 58 -0.54 -0.26 4.40
N TYR A 59 -0.85 0.40 5.53
CA TYR A 59 -1.27 -0.28 6.75
C TYR A 59 -2.52 -1.15 6.57
N ARG A 60 -3.50 -0.72 5.79
CA ARG A 60 -4.71 -1.54 5.56
C ARG A 60 -4.44 -2.85 4.81
N ILE A 61 -3.37 -2.93 4.01
CA ILE A 61 -2.96 -4.19 3.36
C ILE A 61 -2.36 -5.12 4.42
N GLN A 62 -1.57 -4.56 5.35
CA GLN A 62 -1.08 -5.32 6.50
C GLN A 62 -2.23 -5.90 7.32
N GLU A 63 -3.27 -5.10 7.59
CA GLU A 63 -4.45 -5.53 8.36
C GLU A 63 -5.27 -6.59 7.63
N ALA A 64 -5.47 -6.42 6.31
CA ALA A 64 -6.15 -7.42 5.50
C ALA A 64 -5.42 -8.76 5.56
N ALA A 65 -4.10 -8.76 5.33
CA ALA A 65 -3.29 -9.97 5.40
C ALA A 65 -3.30 -10.61 6.80
N PHE A 66 -3.20 -9.82 7.86
CA PHE A 66 -3.32 -10.29 9.24
C PHE A 66 -4.65 -11.02 9.49
N ARG A 67 -5.77 -10.44 9.05
CA ARG A 67 -7.11 -11.06 9.20
C ARG A 67 -7.21 -12.38 8.45
N LYS A 68 -6.60 -12.50 7.26
CA LYS A 68 -6.55 -13.76 6.51
C LYS A 68 -5.74 -14.83 7.23
N LEU A 69 -4.54 -14.48 7.70
CA LEU A 69 -3.68 -15.39 8.46
C LEU A 69 -4.37 -15.87 9.75
N LYS A 70 -5.06 -14.98 10.47
CA LYS A 70 -5.87 -15.37 11.63
C LYS A 70 -7.02 -16.30 11.26
N ALA A 71 -7.69 -16.07 10.13
CA ALA A 71 -8.73 -16.97 9.64
C ALA A 71 -8.19 -18.36 9.25
N PHE A 72 -6.91 -18.45 8.86
CA PHE A 72 -6.22 -19.72 8.64
C PHE A 72 -5.79 -20.42 9.94
N GLY A 73 -5.86 -19.75 11.09
CA GLY A 73 -5.40 -20.26 12.37
C GLY A 73 -3.91 -20.02 12.63
N GLU A 74 -3.27 -19.13 11.87
CA GLU A 74 -1.84 -18.82 12.05
C GLU A 74 -1.60 -17.98 13.31
N GLU A 75 -0.53 -18.32 14.04
CA GLU A 75 -0.09 -17.61 15.24
C GLU A 75 0.71 -16.35 14.90
N VAL A 76 0.05 -15.38 14.26
CA VAL A 76 0.67 -14.12 13.87
C VAL A 76 0.29 -12.96 14.78
N GLN A 77 1.16 -11.96 14.84
CA GLN A 77 0.94 -10.68 15.52
C GLN A 77 1.00 -9.53 14.52
N MET A 78 0.13 -8.55 14.70
CA MET A 78 0.10 -7.36 13.87
C MET A 78 1.33 -6.48 14.19
N PRO A 79 2.12 -6.05 13.19
CA PRO A 79 3.20 -5.12 13.45
C PRO A 79 2.67 -3.74 13.89
N PRO A 80 3.45 -2.96 14.64
CA PRO A 80 3.08 -1.60 14.98
C PRO A 80 2.95 -0.75 13.70
N ARG A 81 1.92 0.10 13.65
CA ARG A 81 1.74 1.03 12.54
C ARG A 81 2.98 1.93 12.41
N LYS A 82 3.55 1.97 11.21
CA LYS A 82 4.73 2.79 10.91
C LYS A 82 4.40 4.27 11.12
N LYS A 83 5.27 4.97 11.83
CA LYS A 83 5.19 6.42 12.06
C LYS A 83 6.18 7.16 11.15
N GLY A 84 5.86 8.39 10.78
CA GLY A 84 6.71 9.24 9.93
C GLY A 84 6.62 8.88 8.44
N GLU A 85 7.77 8.81 7.77
CA GLU A 85 7.83 8.51 6.33
C GLU A 85 7.52 7.03 6.04
N LEU A 86 6.43 6.77 5.31
CA LEU A 86 6.07 5.42 4.88
C LEU A 86 7.09 4.89 3.87
N ILE A 87 7.55 5.75 2.97
CA ILE A 87 8.68 5.50 2.06
C ILE A 87 9.83 6.41 2.46
N LYS A 88 11.01 5.82 2.69
CA LYS A 88 12.19 6.59 3.08
C LYS A 88 12.50 7.67 2.04
N GLY A 89 12.60 8.92 2.50
CA GLY A 89 12.90 10.07 1.66
C GLY A 89 11.69 10.72 0.98
N THR A 90 10.45 10.36 1.33
CA THR A 90 9.23 11.00 0.81
C THR A 90 9.31 12.53 0.85
N THR A 91 9.73 13.14 1.96
CA THR A 91 9.82 14.60 2.06
C THR A 91 10.76 15.18 0.99
N LYS A 92 11.92 14.56 0.75
CA LYS A 92 12.86 14.99 -0.30
C LYS A 92 12.25 14.86 -1.70
N VAL A 93 11.45 13.83 -1.92
CA VAL A 93 10.73 13.62 -3.18
C VAL A 93 9.74 14.75 -3.41
N LEU A 94 8.88 15.03 -2.42
CA LEU A 94 7.89 16.09 -2.51
C LEU A 94 8.55 17.46 -2.76
N VAL A 95 9.65 17.79 -2.06
CA VAL A 95 10.43 19.02 -2.30
C VAL A 95 10.93 19.10 -3.74
N ARG A 96 11.53 18.02 -4.27
CA ARG A 96 12.03 18.00 -5.66
C ARG A 96 10.93 18.20 -6.70
N ILE A 97 9.77 17.56 -6.51
CA ILE A 97 8.63 17.76 -7.39
C ILE A 97 8.18 19.23 -7.35
N LYS A 98 8.03 19.81 -6.15
CA LYS A 98 7.63 21.23 -6.00
C LYS A 98 8.64 22.19 -6.66
N LYS A 99 9.95 21.98 -6.46
CA LYS A 99 11.01 22.79 -7.08
C LYS A 99 11.12 22.62 -8.60
N SER A 100 10.59 21.53 -9.15
CA SER A 100 10.61 21.27 -10.59
C SER A 100 9.43 21.89 -11.36
N LEU A 101 8.54 22.61 -10.68
CA LEU A 101 7.37 23.27 -11.26
C LEU A 101 7.59 24.79 -11.27
N PRO A 102 6.86 25.54 -12.13
CA PRO A 102 6.90 27.01 -12.13
C PRO A 102 6.60 27.62 -10.76
N GLU A 103 7.08 28.84 -10.52
CA GLU A 103 6.91 29.58 -9.26
C GLU A 103 5.43 29.69 -8.84
N GLU A 104 4.50 29.83 -9.76
CA GLU A 104 3.07 30.01 -9.46
C GLU A 104 2.23 28.75 -9.71
N HIS A 105 2.85 27.56 -9.61
CA HIS A 105 2.12 26.33 -9.83
C HIS A 105 1.00 26.11 -8.80
N THR A 106 -0.09 25.50 -9.27
CA THR A 106 -1.22 25.12 -8.42
C THR A 106 -0.95 23.79 -7.69
N TYR A 107 -1.72 23.55 -6.62
CA TYR A 107 -1.75 22.23 -5.96
C TYR A 107 -2.03 21.09 -6.96
N GLU A 108 -2.98 21.28 -7.87
CA GLU A 108 -3.33 20.26 -8.87
C GLU A 108 -2.17 19.94 -9.82
N GLN A 109 -1.38 20.93 -10.24
CA GLN A 109 -0.19 20.70 -11.05
C GLN A 109 0.88 19.91 -10.28
N PHE A 110 1.03 20.19 -8.98
CA PHE A 110 1.91 19.43 -8.10
C PHE A 110 1.45 17.97 -7.94
N LYS A 111 0.16 17.77 -7.64
CA LYS A 111 -0.47 16.47 -7.47
C LYS A 111 -0.37 15.62 -8.74
N ASP A 112 -0.70 16.18 -9.89
CA ASP A 112 -0.59 15.51 -11.18
C ASP A 112 0.85 15.10 -11.50
N LYS A 113 1.82 16.00 -11.26
CA LYS A 113 3.24 15.68 -11.45
C LYS A 113 3.71 14.59 -10.50
N LEU A 114 3.31 14.63 -9.22
CA LEU A 114 3.64 13.59 -8.24
C LEU A 114 3.09 12.23 -8.69
N LYS A 115 1.82 12.18 -9.11
CA LYS A 115 1.16 10.96 -9.61
C LYS A 115 1.89 10.37 -10.83
N LYS A 116 2.32 11.22 -11.77
CA LYS A 116 3.00 10.79 -13.02
C LYS A 116 4.44 10.34 -12.79
N THR A 117 5.17 11.03 -11.91
CA THR A 117 6.62 10.83 -11.78
C THR A 117 7.00 9.91 -10.63
N ARG A 118 6.18 9.84 -9.58
CA ARG A 118 6.43 9.10 -8.34
C ARG A 118 5.16 8.41 -7.86
N VAL A 119 4.63 7.57 -8.75
CA VAL A 119 3.44 6.74 -8.51
C VAL A 119 3.60 5.89 -7.25
N ASP A 120 4.79 5.42 -6.92
CA ASP A 120 5.09 4.66 -5.70
C ASP A 120 4.74 5.45 -4.42
N VAL A 121 5.10 6.74 -4.38
CA VAL A 121 4.78 7.64 -3.26
C VAL A 121 3.30 8.00 -3.27
N PHE A 122 2.77 8.38 -4.43
CA PHE A 122 1.37 8.75 -4.57
C PHE A 122 0.45 7.60 -4.12
N ASP A 123 0.63 6.41 -4.70
CA ASP A 123 -0.13 5.19 -4.42
C ASP A 123 -0.05 4.79 -2.94
N THR A 124 1.16 4.76 -2.38
CA THR A 124 1.33 4.35 -0.97
C THR A 124 0.62 5.29 0.00
N TYR A 125 0.71 6.60 -0.21
CA TYR A 125 0.08 7.57 0.68
C TYR A 125 -1.43 7.69 0.45
N GLU A 126 -1.89 7.63 -0.81
CA GLU A 126 -3.32 7.47 -1.10
C GLU A 126 -3.85 6.26 -0.36
N GLY A 127 -3.05 5.19 -0.33
CA GLY A 127 -3.47 3.97 0.29
C GLY A 127 -3.53 3.99 1.82
N ASP A 128 -2.52 4.57 2.46
CA ASP A 128 -2.44 4.66 3.93
C ASP A 128 -3.38 5.72 4.50
N LYS A 129 -3.59 6.85 3.79
CA LYS A 129 -4.43 7.96 4.25
C LYS A 129 -5.89 7.79 3.90
N GLY A 130 -6.22 7.10 2.81
CA GLY A 130 -7.61 6.89 2.41
C GLY A 130 -8.34 8.22 2.21
N ALA A 131 -9.40 8.45 2.99
CA ALA A 131 -10.21 9.67 2.91
C ALA A 131 -9.40 10.95 3.22
N ASP A 132 -8.38 10.85 4.08
CA ASP A 132 -7.56 11.99 4.50
C ASP A 132 -6.44 12.31 3.50
N PHE A 133 -6.34 11.56 2.38
CA PHE A 133 -5.23 11.69 1.44
C PHE A 133 -5.11 13.09 0.84
N GLU A 134 -6.22 13.65 0.36
CA GLU A 134 -6.23 14.97 -0.29
C GLU A 134 -5.80 16.06 0.69
N GLN A 135 -6.41 16.10 1.87
CA GLN A 135 -6.06 17.06 2.91
C GLN A 135 -4.59 16.92 3.34
N TRP A 136 -4.10 15.69 3.50
CA TRP A 136 -2.71 15.43 3.84
C TRP A 136 -1.76 15.92 2.75
N LEU A 137 -2.05 15.63 1.48
CA LEU A 137 -1.16 15.97 0.36
C LEU A 137 -1.11 17.48 0.13
N GLU A 138 -2.25 18.16 0.25
CA GLU A 138 -2.34 19.62 0.16
C GLU A 138 -1.58 20.30 1.30
N SER A 139 -1.76 19.83 2.54
CA SER A 139 -1.03 20.33 3.71
C SER A 139 0.47 20.09 3.57
N ALA A 140 0.87 18.90 3.10
CA ALA A 140 2.26 18.59 2.82
C ALA A 140 2.81 19.57 1.79
N TRP A 141 2.16 19.72 0.63
CA TRP A 141 2.55 20.66 -0.42
C TRP A 141 2.71 22.10 0.09
N ALA A 142 1.74 22.61 0.85
CA ALA A 142 1.76 23.96 1.42
C ALA A 142 2.96 24.16 2.37
N SER A 143 3.28 23.15 3.19
CA SER A 143 4.38 23.19 4.17
C SER A 143 5.79 23.12 3.57
N LEU A 144 5.94 22.68 2.30
CA LEU A 144 7.26 22.57 1.67
C LEU A 144 7.86 23.96 1.44
N SER A 145 8.92 24.26 2.19
CA SER A 145 9.76 25.44 1.97
C SER A 145 10.50 25.34 0.63
N ARG A 146 10.61 26.48 -0.07
CA ARG A 146 11.43 26.60 -1.28
C ARG A 146 12.92 26.77 -0.97
N LYS A 147 13.29 27.06 0.28
CA LYS A 147 14.70 27.30 0.67
C LYS A 147 15.61 26.15 0.27
#